data_AF-A0A0A7GDX3-F1
#
_entry.id   AF-A0A0A7GDX3-F1
#
_cell.length_a   1.000
_cell.length_b   1.000
_cell.length_c   1.000
_cell.angle_alpha   90.00
_cell.angle_beta   90.00
_cell.angle_gamma   90.00
#
_symmetry.space_group_name_H-M   'P 1'
#
loop_
_entity.id
_entity.type
_entity.pdbx_description
1 polymer ?
#
loop_
_entity_poly.entity_id
_entity_poly.type
_entity_poly.pdbx_seq_one_letter_code
_entity_poly.pdbx_strand_id
1 'polypeptide(L)'
;MLFVGLPLPARLIIALLYDLVDALNMVSVLGDIGEGFGGGLVGFLLTGNLKATLAVAIDGILPPPFDFFPTATTIVIADEMGWLE
;
A
#
# COMPACT_ATOMS: atom_id res chain seq x y z
N MET A 1 -0.37 7.71 12.20
CA MET A 1 -0.14 9.18 12.19
C MET A 1 1.30 9.61 11.94
N LEU A 2 2.32 8.75 12.12
CA LEU A 2 3.75 9.12 11.96
C LEU A 2 4.15 9.61 10.55
N PHE A 3 3.52 9.11 9.47
CA PHE A 3 3.91 9.44 8.09
C PHE A 3 2.90 10.30 7.31
N VAL A 4 1.67 10.45 7.80
CA VAL A 4 0.62 11.30 7.19
C VAL A 4 1.07 12.78 7.11
N GLY A 5 1.86 13.24 8.08
CA GLY A 5 2.40 14.59 8.11
C GLY A 5 3.62 14.83 7.23
N LEU A 6 4.12 13.80 6.52
CA LEU A 6 5.25 13.97 5.60
C LEU A 6 4.79 14.65 4.30
N PRO A 7 5.68 15.43 3.65
CA PRO A 7 5.37 16.01 2.34
C PRO A 7 5.15 14.89 1.31
N LEU A 8 4.22 15.11 0.37
CA LEU A 8 3.81 14.14 -0.64
C LEU A 8 4.99 13.39 -1.31
N PRO A 9 6.10 14.03 -1.74
CA PRO A 9 7.22 13.31 -2.35
C PRO A 9 7.82 12.23 -1.44
N ALA A 10 7.89 12.46 -0.13
CA ALA A 10 8.42 11.47 0.81
C ALA A 10 7.45 10.28 0.97
N ARG A 11 6.14 10.55 1.04
CA ARG A 11 5.11 9.50 1.08
C ARG A 11 5.16 8.64 -0.18
N LEU A 12 5.30 9.25 -1.36
CA LEU A 12 5.40 8.55 -2.64
C LEU A 12 6.66 7.69 -2.74
N ILE A 13 7.81 8.17 -2.26
CA ILE A 13 9.04 7.36 -2.23
C ILE A 13 8.85 6.12 -1.36
N ILE A 14 8.25 6.27 -0.16
CA ILE A 14 7.99 5.13 0.73
C ILE A 14 7.02 4.14 0.06
N ALA A 15 5.95 4.65 -0.57
CA ALA A 15 4.96 3.82 -1.26
C ALA A 15 5.58 3.04 -2.43
N LEU A 16 6.39 3.70 -3.26
CA LEU A 16 7.10 3.06 -4.37
C LEU A 16 8.09 1.99 -3.91
N LEU A 17 8.80 2.25 -2.80
CA LEU A 17 9.71 1.26 -2.23
C LEU A 17 8.96 0.06 -1.67
N TYR A 18 7.79 0.27 -1.07
CA TYR A 18 6.92 -0.82 -0.63
C TYR A 18 6.45 -1.65 -1.83
N ASP A 19 5.83 -1.02 -2.84
CA ASP A 19 5.34 -1.71 -4.04
C ASP A 19 6.46 -2.49 -4.77
N LEU A 20 7.70 -1.98 -4.74
CA LEU A 20 8.84 -2.71 -5.30
C LEU A 20 9.19 -3.97 -4.49
N VAL A 21 9.11 -3.90 -3.16
CA VAL A 21 9.39 -5.05 -2.29
C VAL A 21 8.30 -6.11 -2.44
N ASP A 22 7.05 -5.66 -2.47
CA ASP A 22 5.83 -6.45 -2.73
C ASP A 22 5.95 -7.20 -4.06
N ALA A 23 6.24 -6.48 -5.15
CA ALA A 23 6.43 -7.06 -6.48
C ALA A 23 7.61 -8.06 -6.59
N LEU A 24 8.56 -8.05 -5.65
CA LEU A 24 9.66 -9.01 -5.61
C LEU A 24 9.33 -10.26 -4.78
N ASN A 25 8.22 -10.24 -4.04
CA ASN A 25 7.77 -11.34 -3.20
C ASN A 25 7.03 -12.40 -4.04
N MET A 26 7.77 -13.40 -4.54
CA MET A 26 7.21 -14.45 -5.39
C MET A 26 6.59 -15.64 -4.63
N VAL A 27 6.52 -15.62 -3.28
CA VAL A 27 6.13 -16.79 -2.47
C VAL A 27 4.69 -16.67 -1.98
N SER A 28 3.76 -17.11 -2.83
CA SER A 28 2.33 -17.06 -2.53
C SER A 28 1.90 -17.98 -1.37
N VAL A 29 0.84 -17.59 -0.67
CA VAL A 29 -0.07 -18.31 0.26
C VAL A 29 0.07 -18.01 1.76
N LEU A 30 1.26 -18.10 2.36
CA LEU A 30 1.47 -17.78 3.80
C LEU A 30 2.13 -16.41 4.00
N GLY A 31 2.90 -15.94 3.03
CA GLY A 31 3.43 -14.57 2.98
C GLY A 31 2.30 -13.56 2.84
N ASP A 32 1.34 -13.86 1.96
CA ASP A 32 0.26 -12.98 1.50
C ASP A 32 -0.65 -12.51 2.65
N ILE A 33 -0.88 -13.34 3.67
CA ILE A 33 -1.67 -12.89 4.84
C ILE A 33 -0.89 -11.87 5.69
N GLY A 34 0.42 -12.09 5.85
CA GLY A 34 1.31 -11.15 6.53
C GLY A 34 1.51 -9.87 5.73
N GLU A 35 1.57 -10.00 4.42
CA GLU A 35 1.70 -8.94 3.43
C GLU A 35 0.43 -8.09 3.37
N GLY A 36 -0.76 -8.68 3.32
CA GLY A 36 -2.02 -7.95 3.46
C GLY A 36 -2.11 -7.14 4.76
N PHE A 37 -1.64 -7.69 5.90
CA PHE A 37 -1.59 -6.92 7.14
C PHE A 37 -0.55 -5.79 7.10
N GLY A 38 0.65 -6.08 6.57
CA GLY A 38 1.73 -5.11 6.40
C GLY A 38 1.36 -3.97 5.45
N GLY A 39 0.83 -4.29 4.28
CA GLY A 39 0.34 -3.38 3.27
C GLY A 39 -0.80 -2.52 3.79
N GLY A 40 -1.77 -3.10 4.51
CA GLY A 40 -2.81 -2.34 5.20
C GLY A 40 -2.24 -1.29 6.15
N LEU A 41 -1.25 -1.67 6.99
CA LEU A 41 -0.56 -0.74 7.86
C LEU A 41 0.16 0.36 7.08
N VAL A 42 0.86 0.03 5.99
CA VAL A 42 1.53 1.00 5.13
C VAL A 42 0.52 2.00 4.54
N GLY A 43 -0.59 1.52 3.99
CA GLY A 43 -1.68 2.34 3.48
C GLY A 43 -2.23 3.30 4.55
N PHE A 44 -2.50 2.79 5.76
CA PHE A 44 -2.96 3.62 6.88
C PHE A 44 -1.91 4.65 7.32
N LEU A 45 -0.64 4.24 7.40
CA LEU A 45 0.44 5.08 7.89
C LEU A 45 0.71 6.25 6.95
N LEU A 46 0.63 6.01 5.64
CA LEU A 46 0.89 6.99 4.60
C LEU A 46 -0.29 7.94 4.36
N THR A 47 -1.53 7.59 4.73
CA THR A 47 -2.71 8.41 4.38
C THR A 47 -3.61 8.76 5.55
N GLY A 48 -3.61 7.96 6.61
CA GLY A 48 -4.57 8.08 7.71
C GLY A 48 -6.00 7.71 7.32
N ASN A 49 -6.21 7.19 6.10
CA ASN A 49 -7.51 6.85 5.56
C ASN A 49 -7.77 5.34 5.74
N LEU A 50 -9.00 4.94 6.05
CA LEU A 50 -9.36 3.53 6.22
C LEU A 50 -9.61 2.82 4.87
N LYS A 51 -10.12 3.53 3.86
CA LYS A 51 -10.34 2.95 2.51
C LYS A 51 -9.01 2.58 1.86
N ALA A 52 -8.02 3.45 2.05
CA ALA A 52 -6.61 3.22 1.75
C ALA A 52 -6.06 1.92 2.36
N THR A 53 -6.22 1.76 3.68
CA THR A 53 -5.82 0.56 4.42
C THR A 53 -6.40 -0.69 3.80
N LEU A 54 -7.70 -0.68 3.50
CA LEU A 54 -8.37 -1.84 2.94
C LEU A 54 -7.90 -2.14 1.52
N ALA A 55 -7.68 -1.12 0.68
CA ALA A 55 -7.21 -1.32 -0.69
C ALA A 55 -5.85 -2.02 -0.72
N VAL A 56 -4.86 -1.53 0.05
CA VAL A 56 -3.53 -2.14 0.10
C VAL A 56 -3.56 -3.50 0.81
N ALA A 57 -4.40 -3.67 1.83
CA ALA A 57 -4.54 -4.96 2.51
C ALA A 57 -5.18 -6.04 1.64
N ILE A 58 -6.14 -5.66 0.78
CA ILE A 58 -6.74 -6.57 -0.19
C ILE A 58 -5.73 -6.93 -1.27
N ASP A 59 -4.94 -5.97 -1.74
CA ASP A 59 -3.94 -6.22 -2.77
C ASP A 59 -2.89 -7.23 -2.31
N GLY A 60 -2.31 -7.04 -1.12
CA GLY A 60 -1.28 -7.94 -0.59
C GLY A 60 -1.76 -9.35 -0.22
N ILE A 61 -3.07 -9.67 -0.34
CA ILE A 61 -3.57 -11.05 -0.23
C ILE A 61 -3.85 -11.68 -1.60
N LEU A 62 -3.69 -10.93 -2.70
CA LEU A 62 -3.93 -11.43 -4.03
C LEU A 62 -2.72 -12.22 -4.51
N PRO A 63 -2.92 -13.38 -5.14
CA PRO A 63 -1.82 -14.08 -5.77
C PRO A 63 -1.38 -13.36 -7.06
N PRO A 64 -0.15 -13.61 -7.53
CA PRO A 64 0.28 -13.20 -8.86
C PRO A 64 -0.70 -13.67 -9.95
N PRO A 65 -0.98 -12.84 -10.99
CA PRO A 65 -0.29 -11.61 -11.35
C PRO A 65 -0.94 -10.33 -10.76
N PHE A 66 -1.97 -10.45 -9.91
CA PHE A 66 -2.67 -9.29 -9.38
C PHE A 66 -1.83 -8.54 -8.33
N ASP A 67 -0.91 -9.24 -7.68
CA ASP A 67 0.07 -8.75 -6.70
C ASP A 67 1.19 -7.84 -7.28
N PHE A 68 1.11 -7.49 -8.57
CA PHE A 68 2.10 -6.60 -9.22
C PHE A 68 1.60 -5.16 -9.36
N PHE A 69 0.40 -4.86 -8.87
CA PHE A 69 -0.11 -3.50 -8.95
C PHE A 69 0.66 -2.61 -7.96
N PRO A 70 1.04 -1.38 -8.36
CA PRO A 70 1.68 -0.43 -7.47
C PRO A 70 0.61 0.21 -6.57
N THR A 71 -0.04 -0.61 -5.75
CA THR A 71 -1.26 -0.23 -5.06
C THR A 71 -0.95 0.81 -4.01
N ALA A 72 0.07 0.64 -3.17
CA ALA A 72 0.40 1.64 -2.14
C ALA A 72 0.66 3.02 -2.76
N THR A 73 1.40 3.08 -3.89
CA THR A 73 1.63 4.33 -4.62
C THR A 73 0.34 4.93 -5.14
N THR A 74 -0.51 4.10 -5.76
CA THR A 74 -1.78 4.54 -6.35
C THR A 74 -2.72 5.09 -5.28
N ILE A 75 -2.80 4.46 -4.11
CA ILE A 75 -3.69 4.94 -3.05
C ILE A 75 -3.19 6.28 -2.52
N VAL A 76 -1.87 6.46 -2.31
CA VAL A 76 -1.33 7.73 -1.80
C VAL A 76 -1.68 8.89 -2.74
N ILE A 77 -1.61 8.65 -4.05
CA ILE A 77 -2.05 9.63 -5.06
C ILE A 77 -3.56 9.87 -4.95
N ALA A 78 -4.37 8.82 -4.86
CA ALA A 78 -5.83 8.93 -4.77
C ALA A 78 -6.27 9.70 -3.52
N ASP A 79 -5.61 9.49 -2.38
CA ASP A 79 -5.85 10.20 -1.13
C ASP A 79 -5.51 11.69 -1.25
N GLU A 80 -4.35 12.02 -1.82
CA GLU A 80 -3.92 13.40 -2.06
C GLU A 80 -4.88 14.15 -3.02
N MET A 81 -5.45 13.43 -3.99
CA MET A 81 -6.42 13.96 -4.94
C MET A 81 -7.85 14.05 -4.37
N GLY A 82 -8.08 13.61 -3.13
CA GLY A 82 -9.40 13.61 -2.49
C GLY A 82 -10.37 12.55 -3.04
N TRP A 83 -9.87 11.53 -3.76
CA TRP A 83 -10.72 10.48 -4.35
C TRP A 83 -11.20 9.44 -3.35
N LEU A 84 -10.64 9.45 -2.14
CA LEU A 84 -10.96 8.51 -1.07
C LEU A 84 -11.92 9.10 -0.01
N GLU A 85 -12.50 10.28 -0.25
CA GLU A 85 -13.57 10.87 0.58
C GLU A 85 -14.87 10.05 0.55
#